data_AF-A0A2R6DYF9-F1
#
_entry.id   AF-A0A2R6DYF9-F1
#
_cell.length_a   1.000
_cell.length_b   1.000
_cell.length_c   1.000
_cell.angle_alpha   90.00
_cell.angle_beta   90.00
_cell.angle_gamma   90.00
#
_symmetry.space_group_name_H-M   'P 1'
#
loop_
_entity.id
_entity.type
_entity.pdbx_description
1 polymer ?
#
loop_
_entity_poly.entity_id
_entity_poly.type
_entity_poly.pdbx_seq_one_letter_code
_entity_poly.pdbx_strand_id
1 'polypeptide(L)'
;MREFERKQLLERIERESATVGVDIPERITVQGEPIDLQSFVFEIKRRETIPPGERDRVERAKKNLRRERLQRKQRIEDEEISFEEGERLAESIVGIDRALSALEQLGPVDLEAEANAQETADRKRWMKFLKQALGHADSDSSHGTMGGRGR
;
A
#
# COMPACT_ATOMS: atom_id res chain seq x y z
N MET A 1 15.51 2.86 21.93
CA MET A 1 15.87 1.43 21.98
C MET A 1 17.37 1.33 21.88
N ARG A 2 17.97 0.23 22.33
CA ARG A 2 19.43 0.03 22.25
C ARG A 2 19.84 -0.34 20.82
N GLU A 3 21.09 -0.07 20.44
CA GLU A 3 21.59 -0.31 19.07
C GLU A 3 21.45 -1.77 18.63
N PHE A 4 21.71 -2.73 19.53
CA PHE A 4 21.57 -4.15 19.19
C PHE A 4 20.11 -4.58 18.99
N GLU A 5 19.15 -3.93 19.66
CA GLU A 5 17.72 -4.15 19.45
C GLU A 5 17.31 -3.61 18.08
N ARG A 6 17.80 -2.41 17.73
CA ARG A 6 17.62 -1.79 16.41
C ARG A 6 18.14 -2.70 15.29
N LYS A 7 19.37 -3.19 15.42
CA LYS A 7 20.00 -4.09 14.44
C LYS A 7 19.20 -5.37 14.24
N GLN A 8 18.71 -5.99 15.31
CA GLN A 8 17.87 -7.19 15.22
C GLN A 8 16.56 -6.94 14.47
N LEU A 9 15.90 -5.79 14.70
CA LEU A 9 14.68 -5.43 13.99
C LEU A 9 14.95 -5.22 12.49
N LEU A 10 16.01 -4.50 12.13
CA LEU A 10 16.39 -4.26 10.74
C LEU A 10 16.74 -5.57 10.01
N GLU A 11 17.53 -6.43 10.64
CA GLU A 11 17.90 -7.73 10.09
C GLU A 11 16.67 -8.65 9.94
N ARG A 12 15.67 -8.53 10.83
CA ARG A 12 14.41 -9.26 10.72
C ARG A 12 13.59 -8.83 9.50
N ILE A 13 13.45 -7.53 9.25
CA ILE A 13 12.62 -7.01 8.14
C ILE A 13 13.29 -7.14 6.77
N GLU A 14 14.61 -7.30 6.70
CA GLU A 14 15.35 -7.43 5.43
C GLU A 14 15.49 -8.89 4.96
N ARG A 15 15.13 -9.87 5.80
CA ARG A 15 15.14 -11.28 5.40
C ARG A 15 14.14 -11.53 4.28
N GLU A 16 14.59 -12.25 3.26
CA GLU A 16 13.74 -12.65 2.12
C GLU A 16 12.51 -13.47 2.55
N SER A 17 12.64 -14.25 3.63
CA SER A 17 11.57 -15.04 4.22
C SER A 17 10.72 -14.28 5.26
N ALA A 18 10.94 -12.99 5.48
CA ALA A 18 10.26 -12.22 6.52
C ALA A 18 8.72 -12.26 6.40
N THR A 19 8.19 -12.39 5.18
CA THR A 19 6.75 -12.41 4.91
C THR A 19 6.11 -13.80 5.05
N VAL A 20 6.89 -14.86 5.25
CA VAL A 20 6.37 -16.24 5.31
C VAL A 20 5.62 -16.45 6.62
N GLY A 21 4.34 -16.84 6.53
CA GLY A 21 3.49 -17.06 7.71
C GLY A 21 3.03 -15.79 8.41
N VAL A 22 3.30 -14.61 7.84
CA VAL A 22 2.87 -13.32 8.40
C VAL A 22 1.55 -12.89 7.76
N ASP A 23 0.64 -12.46 8.62
CA ASP A 23 -0.65 -11.91 8.20
C ASP A 23 -0.51 -10.52 7.59
N ILE A 24 -1.38 -10.22 6.64
CA ILE A 24 -1.50 -8.87 6.08
C ILE A 24 -2.26 -8.02 7.11
N PRO A 25 -1.72 -6.86 7.52
CA PRO A 25 -2.39 -5.94 8.44
C PRO A 25 -3.79 -5.58 7.93
N GLU A 26 -4.77 -5.56 8.83
CA GLU A 26 -6.14 -5.16 8.49
C GLU A 26 -6.16 -3.77 7.86
N ARG A 27 -5.47 -2.82 8.51
CA ARG A 27 -5.33 -1.45 8.04
C ARG A 27 -3.91 -0.95 8.09
N ILE A 28 -3.60 -0.03 7.19
CA ILE A 28 -2.41 0.81 7.27
C ILE A 28 -2.80 2.27 7.00
N THR A 29 -2.04 3.20 7.56
CA THR A 29 -2.13 4.60 7.16
C THR A 29 -1.14 4.86 6.04
N VAL A 30 -1.62 5.44 4.94
CA VAL A 30 -0.84 5.87 3.78
C VAL A 30 -1.12 7.34 3.55
N GLN A 31 -0.09 8.20 3.62
CA GLN A 31 -0.27 9.66 3.46
C GLN A 31 -1.33 10.29 4.39
N GLY A 32 -1.50 9.74 5.60
CA GLY A 32 -2.52 10.22 6.54
C GLY A 32 -3.92 9.63 6.35
N GLU A 33 -4.13 8.79 5.32
CA GLU A 33 -5.41 8.10 5.10
C GLU A 33 -5.34 6.63 5.53
N PRO A 34 -6.30 6.15 6.35
CA PRO A 34 -6.41 4.73 6.68
C PRO A 34 -6.93 3.94 5.47
N ILE A 35 -6.27 2.83 5.17
CA ILE A 35 -6.58 1.92 4.06
C ILE A 35 -6.79 0.52 4.63
N ASP A 36 -7.88 -0.15 4.26
CA ASP A 36 -8.14 -1.57 4.56
C ASP A 36 -7.29 -2.49 3.67
N LEU A 37 -5.99 -2.59 3.99
CA LEU A 37 -4.97 -3.29 3.21
C LEU A 37 -5.28 -4.78 3.03
N GLN A 38 -5.71 -5.45 4.09
CA GLN A 38 -6.00 -6.88 4.04
C GLN A 38 -7.16 -7.18 3.09
N SER A 39 -8.28 -6.47 3.24
CA SER A 39 -9.42 -6.59 2.33
C SER A 39 -9.01 -6.30 0.89
N PHE A 40 -8.14 -5.29 0.70
CA PHE A 40 -7.62 -4.91 -0.61
C PHE A 40 -6.88 -6.05 -1.29
N VAL A 41 -5.92 -6.64 -0.59
CA VAL A 41 -5.13 -7.75 -1.13
C VAL A 41 -6.01 -8.99 -1.36
N PHE A 42 -6.93 -9.32 -0.46
CA PHE A 42 -7.80 -10.48 -0.64
C PHE A 42 -8.70 -10.37 -1.85
N GLU A 43 -9.37 -9.22 -2.04
CA GLU A 43 -10.24 -9.02 -3.19
C GLU A 43 -9.47 -9.09 -4.50
N ILE A 44 -8.23 -8.61 -4.48
CA ILE A 44 -7.32 -8.68 -5.61
C ILE A 44 -6.89 -10.12 -5.92
N LYS A 45 -6.49 -10.90 -4.91
CA LYS A 45 -6.10 -12.31 -5.08
C LYS A 45 -7.25 -13.21 -5.56
N ARG A 46 -8.51 -12.79 -5.41
CA ARG A 46 -9.67 -13.51 -5.93
C ARG A 46 -9.82 -13.40 -7.45
N ARG A 47 -8.99 -12.58 -8.11
CA ARG A 47 -9.00 -12.39 -9.56
C ARG A 47 -7.68 -12.79 -10.18
N GLU A 48 -7.75 -13.19 -11.44
CA GLU A 48 -6.56 -13.58 -12.21
C GLU A 48 -5.87 -12.37 -12.86
N THR A 49 -6.61 -11.26 -13.10
CA THR A 49 -6.09 -10.11 -13.85
C THR A 49 -6.60 -8.74 -13.33
N ILE A 50 -5.86 -7.67 -13.66
CA ILE A 50 -6.17 -6.26 -13.29
C ILE A 50 -6.83 -5.53 -14.46
N PRO A 51 -8.16 -5.31 -14.49
CA PRO A 51 -8.77 -4.66 -15.64
C PRO A 51 -8.16 -3.30 -16.03
N PRO A 52 -8.14 -2.97 -17.33
CA PRO A 52 -7.23 -1.96 -17.90
C PRO A 52 -7.32 -0.57 -17.25
N GLY A 53 -8.54 -0.14 -16.87
CA GLY A 53 -8.80 1.18 -16.27
C GLY A 53 -8.29 1.38 -14.85
N GLU A 54 -7.72 0.35 -14.21
CA GLU A 54 -7.17 0.45 -12.85
C GLU A 54 -5.68 0.10 -12.75
N ARG A 55 -5.02 -0.26 -13.86
CA ARG A 55 -3.57 -0.53 -13.86
C ARG A 55 -2.81 0.61 -13.19
N ASP A 56 -3.11 1.85 -13.58
CA ASP A 56 -2.49 3.04 -13.00
C ASP A 56 -2.81 3.22 -11.51
N ARG A 57 -4.00 2.82 -11.06
CA ARG A 57 -4.38 2.88 -9.63
C ARG A 57 -3.61 1.85 -8.82
N VAL A 58 -3.45 0.63 -9.33
CA VAL A 58 -2.65 -0.42 -8.69
C VAL A 58 -1.17 -0.01 -8.64
N GLU A 59 -0.62 0.55 -9.72
CA GLU A 59 0.77 1.01 -9.72
C GLU A 59 0.99 2.19 -8.76
N ARG A 60 0.04 3.13 -8.66
CA ARG A 60 0.08 4.17 -7.62
C ARG A 60 0.04 3.58 -6.21
N ALA A 61 -0.81 2.57 -5.97
CA ALA A 61 -0.88 1.87 -4.69
C ALA A 61 0.46 1.24 -4.31
N LYS A 62 1.07 0.48 -5.24
CA LYS A 62 2.40 -0.14 -5.05
C LYS A 62 3.46 0.92 -4.73
N LYS A 63 3.47 2.04 -5.47
CA LYS A 63 4.41 3.15 -5.22
C LYS A 63 4.25 3.74 -3.82
N ASN A 64 3.01 3.96 -3.39
CA ASN A 64 2.72 4.48 -2.06
C ASN A 64 3.15 3.51 -0.97
N LEU A 65 2.83 2.21 -1.10
CA LEU A 65 3.26 1.16 -0.17
C LEU A 65 4.78 1.09 -0.04
N ARG A 66 5.53 1.13 -1.15
CA ARG A 66 7.01 1.14 -1.11
C ARG A 66 7.56 2.36 -0.37
N ARG A 67 6.94 3.53 -0.54
CA ARG A 67 7.34 4.75 0.19
C ARG A 67 7.07 4.60 1.69
N GLU A 68 5.91 4.08 2.07
CA GLU A 68 5.51 3.85 3.46
C GLU A 68 6.41 2.83 4.17
N ARG A 69 6.82 1.77 3.47
CA ARG A 69 7.82 0.81 3.92
C ARG A 69 9.16 1.48 4.23
N LEU A 70 9.65 2.30 3.29
CA LEU A 70 10.92 3.02 3.43
C LEU A 70 10.89 4.00 4.61
N GLN A 71 9.81 4.77 4.76
CA GLN A 71 9.67 5.70 5.88
C GLN A 71 9.70 4.97 7.23
N ARG A 72 8.97 3.85 7.38
CA ARG A 72 9.00 3.06 8.63
C ARG A 72 10.40 2.50 8.91
N LYS A 73 11.11 2.03 7.87
CA LYS A 73 12.49 1.57 8.01
C LYS A 73 13.40 2.70 8.51
N GLN A 74 13.33 3.89 7.92
CA GLN A 74 14.10 5.06 8.36
C GLN A 74 13.78 5.45 9.80
N ARG A 75 12.52 5.38 10.22
CA ARG A 75 12.15 5.59 11.63
C ARG A 75 12.83 4.59 12.57
N ILE A 76 12.90 3.32 12.18
CA ILE A 76 13.67 2.30 12.93
C ILE A 76 15.18 2.56 12.85
N GLU A 77 15.71 3.15 11.78
CA GLU A 77 17.16 3.43 11.62
C GLU A 77 17.63 4.67 12.38
N ASP A 78 16.86 5.75 12.32
CA ASP A 78 17.34 7.09 12.64
C ASP A 78 16.68 7.69 13.90
N GLU A 79 15.45 7.30 14.23
CA GLU A 79 14.72 7.92 15.36
C GLU A 79 15.05 7.25 16.70
N GLU A 80 14.92 8.02 17.79
CA GLU A 80 14.99 7.51 19.15
C GLU A 80 13.60 7.05 19.60
N ILE A 81 13.27 5.80 19.30
CA ILE A 81 11.96 5.18 19.63
C ILE A 81 12.13 4.02 20.62
N SER A 82 11.07 3.65 21.34
CA SER A 82 11.09 2.46 22.22
C SER A 82 11.23 1.17 21.40
N PHE A 83 11.64 0.07 22.04
CA PHE A 83 11.70 -1.23 21.38
C PHE A 83 10.31 -1.67 20.88
N GLU A 84 9.29 -1.47 21.71
CA GLU A 84 7.89 -1.79 21.40
C GLU A 84 7.37 -1.02 20.17
N GLU A 85 7.72 0.27 20.05
CA GLU A 85 7.40 1.05 18.84
C GLU A 85 8.17 0.54 17.62
N GLY A 86 9.45 0.18 17.80
CA GLY A 86 10.24 -0.46 16.76
C GLY A 86 9.64 -1.79 16.27
N GLU A 87 9.13 -2.61 17.18
CA GLU A 87 8.45 -3.86 16.85
C GLU A 87 7.18 -3.62 16.04
N ARG A 88 6.34 -2.67 16.44
CA ARG A 88 5.15 -2.27 15.67
C ARG A 88 5.48 -1.80 14.27
N LEU A 89 6.52 -0.98 14.13
CA LEU A 89 6.99 -0.51 12.82
C LEU A 89 7.50 -1.69 11.98
N ALA A 90 8.25 -2.61 12.57
CA ALA A 90 8.77 -3.78 11.89
C ALA A 90 7.63 -4.73 11.43
N GLU A 91 6.63 -5.00 12.27
CA GLU A 91 5.44 -5.76 11.89
C GLU A 91 4.69 -5.10 10.73
N SER A 92 4.52 -3.78 10.79
CA SER A 92 3.88 -3.01 9.73
C SER A 92 4.67 -3.08 8.42
N ILE A 93 6.01 -3.05 8.46
CA ILE A 93 6.87 -3.22 7.28
C ILE A 93 6.67 -4.60 6.64
N VAL A 94 6.71 -5.67 7.43
CA VAL A 94 6.54 -7.03 6.91
C VAL A 94 5.14 -7.22 6.30
N GLY A 95 4.12 -6.64 6.93
CA GLY A 95 2.77 -6.60 6.37
C GLY A 95 2.67 -5.87 5.03
N ILE A 96 3.37 -4.75 4.87
CA ILE A 96 3.48 -4.02 3.61
C ILE A 96 4.19 -4.87 2.54
N ASP A 97 5.28 -5.54 2.90
CA ASP A 97 6.02 -6.42 1.99
C ASP A 97 5.17 -7.59 1.52
N ARG A 98 4.36 -8.16 2.42
CA ARG A 98 3.42 -9.21 2.07
C ARG A 98 2.35 -8.74 1.09
N ALA A 99 1.83 -7.54 1.28
CA ALA A 99 0.86 -6.93 0.37
C ALA A 99 1.48 -6.60 -0.99
N LEU A 100 2.68 -6.03 -1.03
CA LEU A 100 3.42 -5.77 -2.26
C LEU A 100 3.64 -7.05 -3.07
N SER A 101 4.08 -8.13 -2.41
CA SER A 101 4.26 -9.44 -3.04
C SER A 101 2.95 -9.96 -3.67
N ALA A 102 1.81 -9.81 -2.98
CA ALA A 102 0.53 -10.21 -3.55
C ALA A 102 0.09 -9.35 -4.75
N LEU A 103 0.43 -8.06 -4.75
CA LEU A 103 0.14 -7.15 -5.87
C LEU A 103 1.07 -7.35 -7.07
N GLU A 104 2.28 -7.86 -6.85
CA GLU A 104 3.26 -8.20 -7.90
C GLU A 104 2.94 -9.54 -8.57
N GLN A 105 2.30 -10.47 -7.85
CA GLN A 105 1.83 -11.75 -8.40
C GLN A 105 0.72 -11.61 -9.45
N LEU A 106 0.05 -10.45 -9.52
CA LEU A 106 -0.95 -10.20 -10.54
C LEU A 106 -0.23 -9.83 -11.84
N GLY A 107 -0.39 -10.68 -12.85
CA GLY A 107 0.13 -10.39 -14.18
C GLY A 107 -0.55 -9.15 -14.81
N PRO A 108 0.11 -8.48 -15.77
CA PRO A 108 -0.61 -7.60 -16.67
C PRO A 108 -1.74 -8.39 -17.35
N VAL A 109 -2.95 -7.82 -17.50
CA VAL A 109 -4.05 -8.49 -18.23
C VAL A 109 -3.53 -8.95 -19.59
N ASP A 110 -3.75 -10.23 -19.87
CA ASP A 110 -3.59 -10.82 -21.19
C ASP A 110 -4.72 -10.30 -22.09
N LEU A 111 -4.34 -9.55 -23.13
CA LEU A 111 -5.26 -8.95 -24.09
C LEU A 111 -6.04 -10.01 -24.90
N GLU A 112 -5.54 -11.26 -24.98
CA GLU A 112 -6.26 -12.36 -25.64
C GLU A 112 -7.42 -12.93 -24.80
N ALA A 113 -7.39 -12.81 -23.47
CA ALA A 113 -8.45 -13.31 -22.58
C ALA A 113 -9.71 -12.41 -22.54
N GLU A 114 -9.63 -11.20 -23.10
CA GLU A 114 -10.65 -10.15 -23.05
C GLU A 114 -11.93 -10.50 -23.86
N ALA A 115 -11.85 -11.46 -24.79
CA ALA A 115 -12.94 -11.80 -25.69
C ALA A 115 -14.15 -12.50 -25.03
N ASN A 116 -14.02 -13.03 -23.81
CA ASN A 116 -15.05 -13.90 -23.20
C ASN A 116 -15.70 -13.40 -21.90
N ALA A 117 -15.29 -12.26 -21.33
CA ALA A 117 -15.69 -11.94 -19.95
C ALA A 117 -16.95 -11.05 -19.85
N GLN A 118 -17.95 -11.55 -19.11
CA GLN A 118 -19.23 -10.90 -18.79
C GLN A 118 -19.05 -9.82 -17.69
N GLU A 119 -18.18 -8.83 -17.96
CA GLU A 119 -17.34 -8.16 -16.95
C GLU A 119 -17.89 -6.87 -16.31
N THR A 120 -19.08 -6.41 -16.70
CA THR A 120 -19.48 -5.02 -16.36
C THR A 120 -19.92 -4.82 -14.91
N ALA A 121 -20.57 -5.81 -14.28
CA ALA A 121 -20.98 -5.70 -12.87
C ALA A 121 -19.79 -5.83 -11.91
N ASP A 122 -18.87 -6.75 -12.22
CA ASP A 122 -17.68 -7.01 -11.43
C ASP A 122 -16.65 -5.89 -11.53
N ARG A 123 -16.55 -5.25 -12.70
CA ARG A 123 -15.79 -4.00 -12.87
C ARG A 123 -16.35 -2.87 -12.02
N LYS A 124 -17.68 -2.69 -11.95
CA LYS A 124 -18.30 -1.62 -11.14
C LYS A 124 -18.09 -1.81 -9.64
N ARG A 125 -18.23 -3.05 -9.13
CA ARG A 125 -17.93 -3.37 -7.72
C ARG A 125 -16.47 -3.09 -7.39
N TRP A 126 -15.58 -3.48 -8.29
CA TRP A 126 -14.15 -3.28 -8.15
C TRP A 126 -13.75 -1.81 -8.17
N MET A 127 -14.32 -1.00 -9.09
CA MET A 127 -14.14 0.45 -9.11
C MET A 127 -14.54 1.12 -7.79
N LYS A 128 -15.65 0.69 -7.19
CA LYS A 128 -16.12 1.25 -5.91
C LYS A 128 -15.13 0.91 -4.78
N PHE A 129 -14.64 -0.32 -4.76
CA PHE A 129 -13.73 -0.81 -3.75
C PHE A 129 -12.33 -0.17 -3.84
N LEU A 130 -11.76 -0.07 -5.04
CA LEU A 130 -10.46 0.58 -5.25
C LEU A 130 -10.48 2.08 -4.89
N LYS A 131 -11.59 2.77 -5.16
CA LYS A 131 -11.77 4.17 -4.72
C LYS A 131 -11.82 4.31 -3.20
N GLN A 132 -12.36 3.32 -2.50
CA GLN A 132 -12.42 3.32 -1.03
C GLN A 132 -11.08 2.95 -0.39
N ALA A 133 -10.35 2.01 -0.99
CA ALA A 133 -9.05 1.57 -0.49
C ALA A 133 -7.90 2.51 -0.85
N LEU A 134 -8.03 3.35 -1.89
CA LEU A 134 -6.98 4.26 -2.36
C LEU A 134 -7.45 5.71 -2.35
N GLY A 135 -8.18 6.11 -1.29
CA GLY A 135 -8.85 7.40 -1.12
C GLY A 135 -8.21 8.59 -1.85
N HIS A 136 -9.09 9.39 -2.46
CA HIS A 136 -8.84 10.46 -3.41
C HIS A 136 -7.56 11.29 -3.16
N ALA A 137 -6.51 11.01 -3.94
CA ALA A 137 -5.50 12.00 -4.28
C ALA A 137 -6.07 13.02 -5.29
N ASP A 138 -7.17 13.69 -4.93
CA ASP A 138 -7.66 14.90 -5.58
C ASP A 138 -7.79 15.98 -4.50
N SER A 139 -6.65 16.43 -3.98
CA SER A 139 -6.56 17.64 -3.15
C SER A 139 -5.13 18.17 -3.15
N ASP A 140 -4.52 18.36 -4.33
CA ASP A 140 -3.41 19.31 -4.43
C ASP A 140 -3.28 19.87 -5.86
N SER A 141 -4.10 20.88 -6.17
CA SER A 141 -3.78 21.94 -7.15
C SER A 141 -4.95 22.94 -7.27
N SER A 142 -5.07 23.84 -6.31
CA SER A 142 -5.46 25.24 -6.57
C SER A 142 -5.24 26.09 -5.32
N HIS A 143 -3.97 26.44 -5.13
CA HIS A 143 -3.48 27.73 -4.67
C HIS A 143 -4.54 28.69 -4.10
N GLY A 144 -4.75 28.64 -2.79
CA GLY A 144 -5.21 29.80 -2.03
C GLY A 144 -4.01 30.68 -1.73
N THR A 145 -3.87 31.81 -2.42
CA THR A 145 -3.18 32.98 -1.86
C THR A 145 -3.97 34.23 -2.21
N MET A 146 -4.46 34.86 -1.14
CA MET A 146 -5.22 36.09 -1.06
C MET A 146 -4.30 37.32 -1.23
N GLY A 147 -4.77 38.34 -1.94
CA GLY A 147 -4.22 39.71 -1.92
C GLY A 147 -4.45 40.43 -3.27
N GLY A 148 -5.05 41.60 -3.39
CA GLY A 148 -5.64 42.52 -2.42
C GLY A 148 -6.39 43.65 -3.15
N ARG A 149 -7.33 44.26 -2.41
CA ARG A 149 -7.72 45.70 -2.39
C ARG A 149 -7.65 46.51 -3.70
N GLY A 150 -8.82 46.97 -4.17
CA GLY A 150 -8.89 48.15 -5.04
C GLY A 150 -10.26 48.40 -5.67
N ARG A 151 -11.12 49.17 -4.98
CA ARG A 151 -11.75 50.42 -5.44
C ARG A 151 -12.73 50.94 -4.39
#